data_AF-A0A5E4KQ26-F1
#
_entry.id   AF-A0A5E4KQ26-F1
#
_cell.length_a   1.000
_cell.length_b   1.000
_cell.length_c   1.000
_cell.angle_alpha   90.00
_cell.angle_beta   90.00
_cell.angle_gamma   90.00
#
_symmetry.space_group_name_H-M   'P 1'
#
loop_
_entity.id
_entity.type
_entity.pdbx_description
1 polymer ?
#
loop_
_entity_poly.entity_id
_entity_poly.type
_entity_poly.pdbx_seq_one_letter_code
_entity_poly.pdbx_strand_id
1 'polypeptide(L)'
;MNMKTIAAIAAILVVLGAGIAVARPVTTNDGFWSGMMGGIQNGIAGIMGNGMMGQGNGYAGMMGNRMNGKGSGNATTGFCSGFGASGVSNATTPITIGEAKGSVEKYLAANGNPDLAIGEVIEFSNNFYAGIKEKSTGKYAFELLVNKYTGAVVPEMGPNMMWNTKYGHMAWNAQENNSMTEKQAIDIAQKYLDTALPGTTVNSADAFYGYYTLEVNKDGKIYGMLSVNSNTGAVWYHNWHGTFVKIMEVG
;
A
#
# COMPACT_ATOMS: atom_id res chain seq x y z
N MET A 1 -34.82 -43.69 11.85
CA MET A 1 -33.63 -42.90 12.25
C MET A 1 -33.37 -43.17 13.72
N ASN A 2 -32.18 -43.63 14.12
CA ASN A 2 -31.96 -44.06 15.50
C ASN A 2 -31.74 -42.83 16.43
N MET A 3 -32.01 -43.02 17.72
CA MET A 3 -31.98 -41.95 18.73
C MET A 3 -30.61 -41.27 18.89
N LYS A 4 -29.52 -41.95 18.51
CA LYS A 4 -28.15 -41.39 18.48
C LYS A 4 -27.94 -40.44 17.30
N THR A 5 -28.64 -40.64 16.18
CA THR A 5 -28.60 -39.74 15.01
C THR A 5 -29.37 -38.44 15.26
N ILE A 6 -30.44 -38.47 16.08
CA ILE A 6 -31.23 -37.29 16.44
C ILE A 6 -30.47 -36.40 17.45
N ALA A 7 -29.76 -37.01 18.41
CA ALA A 7 -28.95 -36.27 19.38
C ALA A 7 -27.75 -35.54 18.73
N ALA A 8 -27.15 -36.11 17.68
CA ALA A 8 -26.03 -35.48 16.97
C ALA A 8 -26.46 -34.22 16.18
N ILE A 9 -27.67 -34.21 15.62
CA ILE A 9 -28.19 -33.06 14.85
C ILE A 9 -28.66 -31.94 15.80
N ALA A 10 -29.19 -32.28 16.98
CA ALA A 10 -29.55 -31.30 17.99
C ALA A 10 -28.32 -30.62 18.62
N ALA A 11 -27.18 -31.31 18.75
CA ALA A 11 -25.95 -30.73 19.27
C ALA A 11 -25.26 -29.75 18.29
N ILE A 12 -25.44 -29.94 16.98
CA ILE A 12 -24.88 -29.05 15.94
C ILE A 12 -25.68 -27.74 15.81
N LEU A 13 -26.97 -27.73 16.17
CA LEU A 13 -27.82 -26.54 16.07
C LEU A 13 -27.82 -25.64 17.32
N VAL A 14 -27.25 -26.10 18.45
CA VAL A 14 -27.19 -25.31 19.70
C VAL A 14 -25.91 -24.47 19.83
N VAL A 15 -24.89 -24.68 18.98
CA VAL A 15 -23.63 -23.90 19.02
C VAL A 15 -23.68 -22.62 18.17
N LEU A 16 -24.75 -22.38 17.39
CA LEU A 16 -24.89 -21.19 16.54
C LEU A 16 -25.76 -20.06 17.14
N GLY A 17 -26.14 -20.14 18.41
CA GLY A 17 -27.11 -19.23 19.01
C GLY A 17 -26.68 -18.61 20.33
N ALA A 18 -25.66 -17.73 20.33
CA ALA A 18 -25.48 -16.75 21.40
C ALA A 18 -24.56 -15.60 20.96
N GLY A 19 -25.09 -14.38 20.86
CA GLY A 19 -24.25 -13.18 20.78
C GLY A 19 -24.70 -12.03 19.89
N ILE A 20 -26.00 -11.76 19.72
CA ILE A 20 -26.45 -10.45 19.21
C ILE A 20 -26.47 -9.48 20.39
N ALA A 21 -25.41 -8.68 20.53
CA ALA A 21 -25.43 -7.48 21.38
C ALA A 21 -25.52 -6.26 20.48
N VAL A 22 -26.65 -5.57 20.56
CA VAL A 22 -26.91 -4.28 19.92
C VAL A 22 -26.26 -3.20 20.78
N ALA A 23 -25.33 -2.43 20.22
CA ALA A 23 -24.96 -1.12 20.75
C ALA A 23 -24.71 -0.17 19.57
N ARG A 24 -25.61 0.82 19.43
CA ARG A 24 -25.40 2.05 18.65
C ARG A 24 -24.78 3.10 19.58
N PRO A 25 -24.53 4.33 19.10
CA PRO A 25 -23.44 4.80 18.24
C PRO A 25 -22.38 5.54 19.09
N VAL A 26 -21.11 5.52 18.70
CA VAL A 26 -20.13 6.49 19.22
C VAL A 26 -19.57 7.27 18.05
N THR A 27 -20.06 8.50 17.94
CA THR A 27 -19.48 9.58 17.16
C THR A 27 -18.28 10.12 17.93
N THR A 28 -17.06 9.81 17.50
CA THR A 28 -15.89 10.64 17.79
C THR A 28 -14.90 10.57 16.64
N ASN A 29 -14.20 11.69 16.51
CA ASN A 29 -13.46 12.15 15.36
C ASN A 29 -12.06 11.51 15.37
N ASP A 30 -11.98 10.21 15.08
CA ASP A 30 -10.73 9.47 15.23
C ASP A 30 -9.92 9.45 13.94
N GLY A 31 -9.12 10.51 13.82
CA GLY A 31 -7.75 10.50 13.33
C GLY A 31 -7.44 9.61 12.12
N PHE A 32 -7.35 10.28 10.97
CA PHE A 32 -6.63 9.95 9.73
C PHE A 32 -5.38 9.01 9.84
N TRP A 33 -4.76 8.92 11.02
CA TRP A 33 -3.58 8.09 11.30
C TRP A 33 -3.88 6.63 11.65
N SER A 34 -5.09 6.28 12.11
CA SER A 34 -5.42 4.90 12.50
C SER A 34 -5.73 3.97 11.32
N GLY A 35 -5.92 4.53 10.11
CA GLY A 35 -6.18 3.76 8.89
C GLY A 35 -4.92 3.40 8.09
N MET A 36 -3.76 3.99 8.39
CA MET A 36 -2.51 3.79 7.64
C MET A 36 -1.64 2.65 8.20
N MET A 37 -1.88 2.25 9.44
CA MET A 37 -1.35 1.02 10.03
C MET A 37 -2.56 0.15 10.33
N GLY A 38 -2.71 -1.00 9.67
CA GLY A 38 -3.83 -1.92 9.87
C GLY A 38 -3.99 -2.32 11.34
N GLY A 39 -4.84 -1.59 12.07
CA GLY A 39 -5.18 -1.86 13.45
C GLY A 39 -6.21 -2.98 13.52
N ILE A 40 -5.75 -4.23 13.60
CA ILE A 40 -6.56 -5.31 14.15
C ILE A 40 -6.60 -5.08 15.67
N GLN A 41 -7.66 -4.44 16.14
CA GLN A 41 -7.99 -4.40 17.55
C GLN A 41 -8.49 -5.79 17.97
N ASN A 42 -7.59 -6.64 18.46
CA ASN A 42 -7.85 -7.59 19.55
C ASN A 42 -6.53 -8.20 20.04
N GLY A 43 -6.31 -8.09 21.35
CA GLY A 43 -5.01 -8.11 22.00
C GLY A 43 -4.19 -9.39 21.89
N ILE A 44 -2.87 -9.21 21.88
CA ILE A 44 -1.91 -9.85 22.79
C ILE A 44 -0.72 -8.87 22.96
N ALA A 45 -0.49 -8.50 24.22
CA ALA A 45 0.65 -7.87 24.87
C ALA A 45 1.80 -7.27 24.01
N GLY A 46 1.85 -5.94 23.95
CA GLY A 46 3.08 -5.16 23.77
C GLY A 46 3.36 -4.35 25.03
N ILE A 47 4.23 -4.86 25.89
CA ILE A 47 4.83 -4.14 27.01
C ILE A 47 5.68 -3.01 26.45
N MET A 48 5.25 -1.75 26.58
CA MET A 48 6.18 -0.61 26.68
C MET A 48 5.55 0.51 27.53
N GLY A 49 5.92 0.48 28.82
CA GLY A 49 6.50 1.62 29.52
C GLY A 49 5.69 2.91 29.58
N ASN A 50 4.87 3.03 30.62
CA ASN A 50 4.43 4.29 31.18
C ASN A 50 5.67 5.11 31.63
N GLY A 51 5.85 6.35 31.16
CA GLY A 51 7.06 7.11 31.45
C GLY A 51 7.02 8.61 31.11
N MET A 52 6.33 9.36 31.97
CA MET A 52 6.74 10.68 32.48
C MET A 52 6.62 11.94 31.58
N MET A 53 5.60 12.73 31.94
CA MET A 53 5.48 14.16 31.64
C MET A 53 6.65 14.98 32.18
N GLY A 54 7.15 15.92 31.38
CA GLY A 54 8.11 16.95 31.78
C GLY A 54 7.77 18.29 31.12
N GLN A 55 7.13 19.16 31.89
CA GLN A 55 6.75 20.54 31.59
C GLN A 55 7.99 21.47 31.72
N GLY A 56 8.21 22.42 30.81
CA GLY A 56 9.27 23.41 31.00
C GLY A 56 9.54 24.41 29.86
N ASN A 57 8.99 25.62 30.01
CA ASN A 57 9.41 26.94 29.53
C ASN A 57 10.34 27.12 28.31
N GLY A 58 9.77 27.73 27.25
CA GLY A 58 10.03 29.13 26.92
C GLY A 58 11.33 29.50 26.18
N TYR A 59 11.22 29.79 24.88
CA TYR A 59 11.83 30.98 24.26
C TYR A 59 10.94 31.44 23.09
N ALA A 60 10.48 32.69 23.21
CA ALA A 60 9.75 33.41 22.19
C ALA A 60 10.73 34.11 21.22
N GLY A 61 10.33 34.21 19.95
CA GLY A 61 10.74 35.32 19.08
C GLY A 61 11.34 34.96 17.72
N MET A 62 10.49 34.81 16.69
CA MET A 62 10.56 35.64 15.47
C MET A 62 9.28 35.45 14.63
N MET A 63 8.24 36.23 14.93
CA MET A 63 7.08 36.43 14.05
C MET A 63 7.40 37.50 13.02
N GLY A 64 6.97 37.31 11.76
CA GLY A 64 7.07 38.33 10.73
C GLY A 64 6.40 38.01 9.40
N ASN A 65 5.07 37.86 9.43
CA ASN A 65 4.10 38.19 8.36
C ASN A 65 4.39 37.85 6.89
N ARG A 66 3.58 36.95 6.31
CA ARG A 66 2.54 37.32 5.29
C ARG A 66 1.44 36.25 5.24
N MET A 67 0.32 36.55 5.87
CA MET A 67 -0.94 35.83 5.72
C MET A 67 -1.89 36.73 4.94
N ASN A 68 -2.17 36.42 3.68
CA ASN A 68 -3.41 36.82 3.04
C ASN A 68 -3.71 35.93 1.84
N GLY A 69 -4.77 35.11 1.98
CA GLY A 69 -5.21 34.17 0.96
C GLY A 69 -6.34 33.32 1.51
N LYS A 70 -7.50 33.94 1.76
CA LYS A 70 -8.76 33.22 1.97
C LYS A 70 -9.07 32.40 0.73
N GLY A 71 -9.05 31.08 0.87
CA GLY A 71 -9.53 30.14 -0.13
C GLY A 71 -10.07 28.91 0.58
N SER A 72 -11.38 28.90 0.83
CA SER A 72 -12.12 27.70 1.19
C SER A 72 -12.01 26.69 0.04
N GLY A 73 -11.31 25.59 0.26
CA GLY A 73 -11.13 24.55 -0.74
C GLY A 73 -11.12 23.18 -0.06
N ASN A 74 -12.17 22.43 -0.36
CA ASN A 74 -12.48 21.04 -0.03
C ASN A 74 -11.29 20.14 0.35
N ALA A 75 -11.51 19.29 1.37
CA ALA A 75 -10.57 18.31 1.91
C ALA A 75 -10.35 17.11 0.97
N THR A 76 -9.86 17.37 -0.25
CA THR A 76 -9.40 16.38 -1.24
C THR A 76 -7.99 16.70 -1.76
N THR A 77 -7.17 17.38 -0.96
CA THR A 77 -5.74 17.61 -1.23
C THR A 77 -4.88 16.39 -0.87
N GLY A 78 -5.20 15.23 -1.43
CA GLY A 78 -4.42 13.98 -1.26
C GLY A 78 -4.42 13.27 -2.60
N PHE A 79 -3.29 13.04 -3.27
CA PHE A 79 -2.20 12.20 -2.78
C PHE A 79 -0.83 12.57 -3.40
N CYS A 80 -0.83 13.48 -4.38
CA CYS A 80 0.34 14.12 -4.97
C CYS A 80 -0.23 15.35 -5.68
N SER A 81 -0.18 16.56 -5.12
CA SER A 81 -0.84 17.76 -5.68
C SER A 81 -0.24 18.27 -7.01
N GLY A 82 0.43 17.37 -7.74
CA GLY A 82 1.30 17.60 -8.86
C GLY A 82 2.46 16.63 -8.72
N PHE A 83 2.60 15.69 -9.65
CA PHE A 83 3.91 15.14 -10.01
C PHE A 83 4.74 16.30 -10.64
N GLY A 84 5.04 17.34 -9.84
CA GLY A 84 5.82 18.53 -10.18
C GLY A 84 5.12 19.55 -11.10
N ALA A 85 4.37 20.49 -10.54
CA ALA A 85 3.87 21.65 -11.28
C ALA A 85 5.03 22.56 -11.72
N SER A 86 5.44 22.44 -12.98
CA SER A 86 6.02 23.51 -13.80
C SER A 86 5.74 23.18 -15.27
N GLY A 87 4.68 23.79 -15.82
CA GLY A 87 4.33 23.68 -17.25
C GLY A 87 3.27 22.63 -17.61
N VAL A 88 2.41 22.23 -16.68
CA VAL A 88 1.33 21.26 -16.94
C VAL A 88 0.44 21.78 -18.07
N SER A 89 0.56 21.20 -19.26
CA SER A 89 -0.47 21.29 -20.27
C SER A 89 -1.76 20.74 -19.67
N ASN A 90 -2.89 21.40 -19.92
CA ASN A 90 -4.22 20.89 -19.56
C ASN A 90 -4.57 19.69 -20.47
N ALA A 91 -3.75 18.64 -20.44
CA ALA A 91 -3.99 17.42 -21.19
C ALA A 91 -5.26 16.79 -20.61
N THR A 92 -6.32 16.79 -21.41
CA THR A 92 -7.62 16.22 -21.04
C THR A 92 -7.74 14.74 -21.42
N THR A 93 -6.84 14.25 -22.26
CA THR A 93 -6.82 12.86 -22.73
C THR A 93 -5.73 12.10 -21.98
N PRO A 94 -6.06 10.98 -21.32
CA PRO A 94 -5.04 10.13 -20.73
C PRO A 94 -4.12 9.53 -21.79
N ILE A 95 -2.84 9.42 -21.47
CA ILE A 95 -1.87 8.66 -22.26
C ILE A 95 -2.22 7.17 -22.21
N THR A 96 -1.73 6.42 -23.17
CA THR A 96 -1.84 4.97 -23.24
C THR A 96 -0.81 4.28 -22.34
N ILE A 97 -1.06 3.02 -22.00
CA ILE A 97 -0.09 2.17 -21.27
C ILE A 97 1.27 2.03 -22.01
N GLY A 98 1.27 2.08 -23.35
CA GLY A 98 2.51 2.06 -24.14
C GLY A 98 3.31 3.36 -24.01
N GLU A 99 2.63 4.50 -23.97
CA GLU A 99 3.26 5.80 -23.69
C GLU A 99 3.78 5.88 -22.25
N ALA A 100 3.03 5.32 -21.28
CA ALA A 100 3.48 5.22 -19.90
C ALA A 100 4.75 4.36 -19.77
N LYS A 101 4.80 3.19 -20.44
CA LYS A 101 6.02 2.38 -20.56
C LYS A 101 7.18 3.21 -21.13
N GLY A 102 6.95 3.99 -22.19
CA GLY A 102 7.96 4.88 -22.76
C GLY A 102 8.46 5.96 -21.80
N SER A 103 7.60 6.48 -20.91
CA SER A 103 8.03 7.38 -19.83
C SER A 103 8.94 6.68 -18.83
N VAL A 104 8.63 5.44 -18.44
CA VAL A 104 9.45 4.65 -17.52
C VAL A 104 10.80 4.30 -18.16
N GLU A 105 10.83 3.94 -19.45
CA GLU A 105 12.08 3.70 -20.18
C GLU A 105 13.02 4.91 -20.16
N LYS A 106 12.46 6.12 -20.37
CA LYS A 106 13.23 7.37 -20.26
C LYS A 106 13.76 7.60 -18.84
N TYR A 107 12.95 7.30 -17.83
CA TYR A 107 13.36 7.39 -16.42
C TYR A 107 14.54 6.45 -16.12
N LEU A 108 14.47 5.19 -16.57
CA LEU A 108 15.55 4.21 -16.37
C LEU A 108 16.82 4.58 -17.15
N ALA A 109 16.69 5.06 -18.38
CA ALA A 109 17.82 5.54 -19.17
C ALA A 109 18.55 6.70 -18.47
N ALA A 110 17.82 7.61 -17.84
CA ALA A 110 18.39 8.71 -17.06
C ALA A 110 19.02 8.25 -15.74
N ASN A 111 18.53 7.16 -15.13
CA ASN A 111 19.14 6.55 -13.94
C ASN A 111 20.53 5.96 -14.26
N GLY A 112 20.75 5.49 -15.49
CA GLY A 112 22.05 5.02 -15.96
C GLY A 112 22.50 3.67 -15.39
N ASN A 113 21.65 2.97 -14.64
CA ASN A 113 21.93 1.61 -14.16
C ASN A 113 21.50 0.58 -15.22
N PRO A 114 22.45 -0.09 -15.89
CA PRO A 114 22.13 -1.03 -16.95
C PRO A 114 21.53 -2.33 -16.43
N ASP A 115 21.49 -2.57 -15.12
CA ASP A 115 20.88 -3.78 -14.54
C ASP A 115 19.37 -3.64 -14.35
N LEU A 116 18.80 -2.45 -14.51
CA LEU A 116 17.36 -2.22 -14.31
C LEU A 116 16.56 -2.48 -15.59
N ALA A 117 15.40 -3.12 -15.45
CA ALA A 117 14.43 -3.35 -16.51
C ALA A 117 12.99 -3.21 -15.97
N ILE A 118 12.04 -2.98 -16.85
CA ILE A 118 10.61 -2.96 -16.49
C ILE A 118 10.13 -4.41 -16.43
N GLY A 119 9.61 -4.85 -15.28
CA GLY A 119 8.96 -6.15 -15.17
C GLY A 119 7.55 -6.11 -15.74
N GLU A 120 6.79 -5.11 -15.28
CA GLU A 120 5.37 -4.95 -15.61
C GLU A 120 4.97 -3.47 -15.60
N VAL A 121 3.86 -3.18 -16.27
CA VAL A 121 3.14 -1.91 -16.16
C VAL A 121 1.66 -2.23 -15.97
N ILE A 122 1.04 -1.67 -14.93
CA ILE A 122 -0.38 -1.83 -14.66
C ILE A 122 -1.07 -0.49 -14.82
N GLU A 123 -2.11 -0.45 -15.63
CA GLU A 123 -2.99 0.70 -15.75
C GLU A 123 -4.12 0.58 -14.73
N PHE A 124 -4.19 1.58 -13.86
CA PHE A 124 -5.34 1.84 -13.02
C PHE A 124 -6.05 3.14 -13.46
N SER A 125 -7.20 3.42 -12.85
CA SER A 125 -7.98 4.63 -13.18
C SER A 125 -7.24 5.92 -12.81
N ASN A 126 -6.42 5.91 -11.75
CA ASN A 126 -5.79 7.14 -11.23
C ASN A 126 -4.35 7.33 -11.72
N ASN A 127 -3.63 6.24 -11.99
CA ASN A 127 -2.22 6.26 -12.40
C ASN A 127 -1.88 4.98 -13.18
N PHE A 128 -0.68 4.96 -13.75
CA PHE A 128 -0.02 3.71 -14.07
C PHE A 128 0.96 3.36 -12.96
N TYR A 129 1.04 2.09 -12.61
CA TYR A 129 2.07 1.49 -11.79
C TYR A 129 3.10 0.81 -12.69
N ALA A 130 4.37 0.84 -12.31
CA ALA A 130 5.42 0.07 -12.97
C ALA A 130 6.40 -0.52 -11.93
N GLY A 131 6.53 -1.84 -11.95
CA GLY A 131 7.50 -2.56 -11.14
C GLY A 131 8.82 -2.71 -11.90
N ILE A 132 9.93 -2.25 -11.31
CA ILE A 132 11.27 -2.30 -11.91
C ILE A 132 12.03 -3.47 -11.32
N LYS A 133 12.64 -4.31 -12.16
CA LYS A 133 13.45 -5.48 -11.78
C LYS A 133 14.93 -5.24 -12.01
N GLU A 134 15.75 -5.87 -11.17
CA GLU A 134 17.13 -6.17 -11.51
C GLU A 134 17.19 -7.39 -12.43
N LYS A 135 17.89 -7.25 -13.56
CA LYS A 135 18.10 -8.37 -14.49
C LYS A 135 19.01 -9.43 -13.88
N SER A 136 20.01 -9.01 -13.10
CA SER A 136 20.99 -9.91 -12.51
C SER A 136 20.39 -10.87 -11.45
N THR A 137 19.39 -10.41 -10.70
CA THR A 137 18.80 -11.19 -9.60
C THR A 137 17.37 -11.64 -9.87
N GLY A 138 16.68 -11.00 -10.83
CA GLY A 138 15.24 -11.20 -11.07
C GLY A 138 14.35 -10.58 -9.99
N LYS A 139 14.94 -9.96 -8.96
CA LYS A 139 14.24 -9.32 -7.85
C LYS A 139 13.74 -7.94 -8.27
N TYR A 140 12.59 -7.53 -7.77
CA TYR A 140 12.15 -6.16 -8.00
C TYR A 140 13.00 -5.17 -7.18
N ALA A 141 13.52 -4.17 -7.88
CA ALA A 141 14.34 -3.09 -7.36
C ALA A 141 13.50 -2.05 -6.63
N PHE A 142 12.49 -1.49 -7.31
CA PHE A 142 11.62 -0.43 -6.79
C PHE A 142 10.37 -0.27 -7.67
N GLU A 143 9.42 0.51 -7.16
CA GLU A 143 8.12 0.76 -7.78
C GLU A 143 8.00 2.23 -8.21
N LEU A 144 7.38 2.45 -9.38
CA LEU A 144 7.15 3.78 -9.94
C LEU A 144 5.67 3.99 -10.25
N LEU A 145 5.22 5.23 -10.08
CA LEU A 145 3.95 5.68 -10.62
C LEU A 145 4.15 6.60 -11.81
N VAL A 146 3.26 6.52 -12.79
CA VAL A 146 3.20 7.41 -13.94
C VAL A 146 1.86 8.15 -13.95
N ASN A 147 1.92 9.47 -14.05
CA ASN A 147 0.73 10.31 -14.18
C ASN A 147 0.02 10.06 -15.52
N LYS A 148 -1.30 9.87 -15.46
CA LYS A 148 -2.10 9.52 -16.65
C LYS A 148 -2.16 10.57 -17.74
N TYR A 149 -1.89 11.84 -17.45
CA TYR A 149 -2.09 12.91 -18.41
C TYR A 149 -0.76 13.53 -18.85
N THR A 150 0.22 13.59 -17.94
CA THR A 150 1.50 14.22 -18.21
C THR A 150 2.62 13.22 -18.53
N GLY A 151 2.43 11.93 -18.19
CA GLY A 151 3.50 10.94 -18.28
C GLY A 151 4.64 11.15 -17.29
N ALA A 152 4.46 12.05 -16.30
CA ALA A 152 5.45 12.29 -15.25
C ALA A 152 5.62 11.03 -14.38
N VAL A 153 6.87 10.68 -14.09
CA VAL A 153 7.24 9.48 -13.34
C VAL A 153 7.77 9.88 -11.97
N VAL A 154 7.28 9.25 -10.90
CA VAL A 154 7.87 9.38 -9.55
C VAL A 154 7.93 8.02 -8.86
N PRO A 155 8.80 7.86 -7.84
CA PRO A 155 8.74 6.71 -6.95
C PRO A 155 7.37 6.55 -6.32
N GLU A 156 6.89 5.31 -6.25
CA GLU A 156 5.70 5.01 -5.47
C GLU A 156 5.96 5.29 -3.98
N MET A 157 4.97 5.84 -3.29
CA MET A 157 5.07 6.13 -1.87
C MET A 157 4.71 4.93 -1.00
N GLY A 158 5.08 5.00 0.28
CA GLY A 158 4.84 3.92 1.22
C GLY A 158 5.96 2.89 1.19
N PRO A 159 5.69 1.57 1.02
CA PRO A 159 6.68 0.49 1.10
C PRO A 159 7.94 0.72 0.26
N ASN A 160 7.77 1.18 -0.98
CA ASN A 160 8.89 1.48 -1.87
C ASN A 160 9.88 2.52 -1.32
N MET A 161 9.41 3.53 -0.59
CA MET A 161 10.29 4.53 0.04
C MET A 161 10.71 4.14 1.46
N MET A 162 9.80 3.51 2.22
CA MET A 162 9.91 3.30 3.66
C MET A 162 10.46 1.93 4.05
N TRP A 163 10.21 0.90 3.25
CA TRP A 163 10.62 -0.48 3.51
C TRP A 163 11.69 -0.98 2.57
N ASN A 164 11.97 -0.25 1.48
CA ASN A 164 13.00 -0.65 0.53
C ASN A 164 14.41 -0.51 1.10
N THR A 165 15.10 -1.63 1.30
CA THR A 165 16.42 -1.70 1.93
C THR A 165 17.58 -1.48 0.99
N LYS A 166 17.35 -1.35 -0.33
CA LYS A 166 18.42 -1.14 -1.32
C LYS A 166 18.24 0.16 -2.11
N TYR A 167 17.00 0.47 -2.49
CA TYR A 167 16.68 1.61 -3.35
C TYR A 167 15.85 2.71 -2.66
N GLY A 168 15.34 2.45 -1.45
CA GLY A 168 14.58 3.43 -0.66
C GLY A 168 15.38 4.08 0.47
N HIS A 169 14.68 4.76 1.37
CA HIS A 169 15.31 5.49 2.47
C HIS A 169 16.00 4.59 3.50
N MET A 170 15.65 3.30 3.57
CA MET A 170 16.33 2.36 4.47
C MET A 170 17.67 1.86 3.92
N ALA A 171 18.04 2.20 2.68
CA ALA A 171 19.31 1.78 2.08
C ALA A 171 20.55 2.23 2.88
N TRP A 172 20.45 3.34 3.63
CA TRP A 172 21.59 3.89 4.39
C TRP A 172 22.03 3.00 5.57
N ASN A 173 21.15 2.17 6.13
CA ASN A 173 21.41 1.42 7.37
C ASN A 173 20.98 -0.05 7.33
N ALA A 174 20.50 -0.55 6.20
CA ALA A 174 19.99 -1.92 6.11
C ALA A 174 21.06 -2.91 5.65
N GLN A 175 21.32 -3.93 6.47
CA GLN A 175 21.74 -5.23 5.95
C GLN A 175 20.52 -5.83 5.25
N GLU A 176 20.71 -6.38 4.04
CA GLU A 176 19.64 -7.09 3.35
C GLU A 176 19.21 -8.30 4.19
N ASN A 177 18.11 -8.14 4.93
CA ASN A 177 17.46 -9.21 5.65
C ASN A 177 16.03 -9.31 5.11
N ASN A 178 15.78 -10.35 4.32
CA ASN A 178 14.44 -10.85 4.04
C ASN A 178 14.29 -12.15 4.84
N SER A 179 13.74 -12.07 6.05
CA SER A 179 13.61 -13.22 6.93
C SER A 179 12.40 -14.10 6.58
N MET A 180 11.40 -13.53 5.88
CA MET A 180 10.22 -14.25 5.45
C MET A 180 10.33 -14.77 4.02
N THR A 181 9.63 -15.88 3.78
CA THR A 181 9.41 -16.49 2.46
C THR A 181 8.22 -15.87 1.75
N GLU A 182 8.15 -16.04 0.43
CA GLU A 182 6.99 -15.64 -0.39
C GLU A 182 5.68 -16.23 0.15
N LYS A 183 5.69 -17.53 0.49
CA LYS A 183 4.50 -18.20 1.05
C LYS A 183 4.03 -17.54 2.35
N GLN A 184 4.94 -17.17 3.24
CA GLN A 184 4.57 -16.46 4.48
C GLN A 184 3.94 -15.10 4.18
N ALA A 185 4.48 -14.36 3.21
CA ALA A 185 3.90 -13.09 2.78
C ALA A 185 2.49 -13.26 2.20
N ILE A 186 2.26 -14.28 1.36
CA ILE A 186 0.94 -14.63 0.81
C ILE A 186 -0.04 -14.98 1.94
N ASP A 187 0.37 -15.85 2.88
CA ASP A 187 -0.50 -16.29 3.98
C ASP A 187 -0.88 -15.09 4.88
N ILE A 188 0.06 -14.17 5.14
CA ILE A 188 -0.19 -12.93 5.90
C ILE A 188 -1.14 -12.00 5.16
N ALA A 189 -0.88 -11.77 3.87
CA ALA A 189 -1.69 -10.91 3.01
C ALA A 189 -3.13 -11.44 2.89
N GLN A 190 -3.29 -12.75 2.65
CA GLN A 190 -4.61 -13.36 2.54
C GLN A 190 -5.39 -13.22 3.85
N LYS A 191 -4.77 -13.47 5.00
CA LYS A 191 -5.41 -13.29 6.31
C LYS A 191 -5.87 -11.85 6.55
N TYR A 192 -5.09 -10.88 6.12
CA TYR A 192 -5.50 -9.47 6.17
C TYR A 192 -6.74 -9.22 5.29
N LEU A 193 -6.72 -9.71 4.05
CA LEU A 193 -7.81 -9.53 3.08
C LEU A 193 -9.12 -10.21 3.51
N ASP A 194 -9.04 -11.39 4.13
CA ASP A 194 -10.22 -12.11 4.64
C ASP A 194 -11.04 -11.26 5.63
N THR A 195 -10.39 -10.32 6.31
CA THR A 195 -11.04 -9.39 7.25
C THR A 195 -11.33 -8.04 6.60
N ALA A 196 -10.34 -7.43 5.96
CA ALA A 196 -10.43 -6.06 5.46
C ALA A 196 -11.22 -5.94 4.15
N LEU A 197 -11.16 -6.97 3.31
CA LEU A 197 -11.74 -6.96 1.98
C LEU A 197 -12.24 -8.37 1.56
N PRO A 198 -13.30 -8.89 2.21
CA PRO A 198 -13.77 -10.26 1.97
C PRO A 198 -14.11 -10.55 0.50
N GLY A 199 -13.81 -11.77 0.07
CA GLY A 199 -14.00 -12.21 -1.32
C GLY A 199 -12.90 -11.76 -2.28
N THR A 200 -11.75 -11.36 -1.74
CA THR A 200 -10.53 -11.11 -2.53
C THR A 200 -9.44 -12.11 -2.18
N THR A 201 -8.50 -12.32 -3.10
CA THR A 201 -7.46 -13.34 -2.98
C THR A 201 -6.10 -12.80 -3.42
N VAL A 202 -5.01 -13.37 -2.90
CA VAL A 202 -3.64 -13.16 -3.39
C VAL A 202 -3.03 -14.51 -3.77
N ASN A 203 -2.32 -14.58 -4.89
CA ASN A 203 -1.82 -15.86 -5.43
C ASN A 203 -0.30 -15.93 -5.56
N SER A 204 0.37 -14.79 -5.72
CA SER A 204 1.82 -14.66 -5.88
C SER A 204 2.31 -13.46 -5.08
N ALA A 205 3.60 -13.46 -4.74
CA ALA A 205 4.26 -12.32 -4.12
C ALA A 205 5.55 -11.97 -4.86
N ASP A 206 5.61 -10.75 -5.36
CA ASP A 206 6.81 -10.22 -5.98
C ASP A 206 7.79 -9.77 -4.91
N ALA A 207 9.00 -10.33 -4.96
CA ALA A 207 10.03 -10.04 -3.98
C ALA A 207 10.71 -8.70 -4.27
N PHE A 208 10.67 -7.79 -3.30
CA PHE A 208 11.44 -6.57 -3.26
C PHE A 208 12.48 -6.62 -2.13
N TYR A 209 13.39 -5.66 -2.11
CA TYR A 209 14.36 -5.51 -1.03
C TYR A 209 13.67 -4.99 0.24
N GLY A 210 13.40 -5.85 1.22
CA GLY A 210 12.77 -5.46 2.50
C GLY A 210 11.24 -5.61 2.56
N TYR A 211 10.59 -6.02 1.47
CA TYR A 211 9.15 -6.24 1.41
C TYR A 211 8.75 -7.12 0.22
N TYR A 212 7.49 -7.53 0.19
CA TYR A 212 6.83 -8.14 -0.96
C TYR A 212 5.69 -7.24 -1.41
N THR A 213 5.42 -7.17 -2.72
CA THR A 213 4.20 -6.59 -3.27
C THR A 213 3.35 -7.70 -3.87
N LEU A 214 2.04 -7.62 -3.69
CA LEU A 214 1.07 -8.63 -4.10
C LEU A 214 -0.11 -7.97 -4.80
N GLU A 215 -0.51 -8.56 -5.91
CA GLU A 215 -1.76 -8.23 -6.59
C GLU A 215 -2.95 -8.85 -5.86
N VAL A 216 -3.87 -7.99 -5.41
CA VAL A 216 -5.14 -8.41 -4.83
C VAL A 216 -6.10 -8.70 -5.98
N ASN A 217 -6.65 -9.90 -6.01
CA ASN A 217 -7.54 -10.39 -7.06
C ASN A 217 -8.98 -10.49 -6.57
N LYS A 218 -9.94 -10.19 -7.46
CA LYS A 218 -11.37 -10.43 -7.27
C LYS A 218 -11.98 -10.86 -8.59
N ASP A 219 -12.74 -11.95 -8.59
CA ASP A 219 -13.40 -12.49 -9.77
C ASP A 219 -12.45 -12.71 -10.98
N GLY A 220 -11.22 -13.15 -10.69
CA GLY A 220 -10.19 -13.43 -11.69
C GLY A 220 -9.54 -12.18 -12.32
N LYS A 221 -9.70 -11.00 -11.71
CA LYS A 221 -9.05 -9.75 -12.13
C LYS A 221 -8.33 -9.09 -10.97
N ILE A 222 -7.28 -8.34 -11.29
CA ILE A 222 -6.65 -7.44 -10.33
C ILE A 222 -7.70 -6.44 -9.83
N TYR A 223 -7.85 -6.36 -8.52
CA TYR A 223 -8.72 -5.46 -7.78
C TYR A 223 -7.94 -4.29 -7.17
N GLY A 224 -6.71 -4.56 -6.73
CA GLY A 224 -5.81 -3.60 -6.11
C GLY A 224 -4.47 -4.25 -5.82
N MET A 225 -3.66 -3.59 -4.99
CA MET A 225 -2.34 -4.08 -4.61
C MET A 225 -2.12 -3.84 -3.12
N LEU A 226 -1.25 -4.64 -2.53
CA LEU A 226 -0.76 -4.44 -1.17
C LEU A 226 0.70 -4.86 -1.08
N SER A 227 1.37 -4.42 -0.02
CA SER A 227 2.70 -4.91 0.33
C SER A 227 2.74 -5.52 1.72
N VAL A 228 3.67 -6.45 1.93
CA VAL A 228 3.98 -7.04 3.22
C VAL A 228 5.46 -6.80 3.53
N ASN A 229 5.76 -6.17 4.66
CA ASN A 229 7.15 -5.98 5.10
C ASN A 229 7.81 -7.35 5.35
N SER A 230 8.98 -7.59 4.76
CA SER A 230 9.62 -8.93 4.75
C SER A 230 10.26 -9.33 6.08
N ASN A 231 10.30 -8.42 7.06
CA ASN A 231 10.87 -8.64 8.38
C ASN A 231 9.82 -8.68 9.49
N THR A 232 8.80 -7.81 9.40
CA THR A 232 7.82 -7.63 10.49
C THR A 232 6.45 -8.23 10.19
N GLY A 233 6.11 -8.48 8.92
CA GLY A 233 4.78 -8.94 8.51
C GLY A 233 3.73 -7.83 8.49
N ALA A 234 4.14 -6.57 8.66
CA ALA A 234 3.24 -5.43 8.52
C ALA A 234 2.66 -5.38 7.10
N VAL A 235 1.34 -5.20 7.00
CA VAL A 235 0.61 -5.12 5.74
C VAL A 235 0.28 -3.66 5.41
N TRP A 236 0.49 -3.27 4.15
CA TRP A 236 0.16 -1.95 3.62
C TRP A 236 -0.70 -2.09 2.36
N TYR A 237 -1.99 -1.77 2.45
CA TYR A 237 -2.88 -1.78 1.29
C TYR A 237 -2.74 -0.49 0.47
N HIS A 238 -2.64 -0.60 -0.86
CA HIS A 238 -2.42 0.52 -1.76
C HIS A 238 -3.76 1.14 -2.19
N ASN A 239 -4.23 2.13 -1.44
CA ASN A 239 -5.54 2.74 -1.64
C ASN A 239 -5.58 3.87 -2.69
N TRP A 240 -4.49 4.12 -3.42
CA TRP A 240 -4.34 5.27 -4.32
C TRP A 240 -4.51 4.97 -5.81
N HIS A 241 -4.37 3.72 -6.26
CA HIS A 241 -4.40 3.38 -7.68
C HIS A 241 -5.79 3.57 -8.33
N GLY A 242 -6.86 3.35 -7.56
CA GLY A 242 -8.21 3.30 -8.10
C GLY A 242 -8.52 1.93 -8.73
N THR A 243 -9.37 1.89 -9.75
CA THR A 243 -9.83 0.62 -10.35
C THR A 243 -8.84 0.12 -11.41
N PHE A 244 -8.61 -1.20 -11.45
CA PHE A 244 -7.83 -1.85 -12.50
C PHE A 244 -8.44 -1.63 -13.89
N VAL A 245 -7.58 -1.42 -14.89
CA VAL A 245 -7.95 -1.30 -16.31
C VAL A 245 -7.31 -2.42 -17.14
N LYS A 246 -5.98 -2.55 -17.09
CA LYS A 246 -5.22 -3.59 -17.80
C LYS A 246 -3.78 -3.69 -17.28
N ILE A 247 -3.14 -4.81 -17.56
CA ILE A 247 -1.72 -5.08 -17.28
C ILE A 247 -0.97 -5.29 -18.60
N MET A 248 0.30 -4.89 -18.61
CA MET A 248 1.28 -5.17 -19.65
C MET A 248 2.52 -5.78 -18.99
N GLU A 249 2.71 -7.07 -19.22
CA GLU A 249 3.97 -7.76 -18.89
C GLU A 249 5.06 -7.36 -19.90
N VAL A 250 6.25 -7.04 -19.41
CA VAL A 250 7.36 -6.55 -20.25
C VAL A 250 8.53 -7.53 -20.31
N GLY A 251 8.76 -8.29 -19.24
CA GLY A 251 9.79 -9.35 -19.19
C GLY A 251 11.12 -8.91 -18.60
#